data_AF-A0A6A5GAG2-F1
#
_entry.id   AF-A0A6A5GAG2-F1
#
_cell.length_a   1.000
_cell.length_b   1.000
_cell.length_c   1.000
_cell.angle_alpha   90.00
_cell.angle_beta   90.00
_cell.angle_gamma   90.00
#
_symmetry.space_group_name_H-M   'P 1'
#
loop_
_entity.id
_entity.type
_entity.pdbx_description
1 polymer ?
#
loop_
_entity_poly.entity_id
_entity_poly.type
_entity_poly.pdbx_seq_one_letter_code
_entity_poly.pdbx_strand_id
1 'polypeptide(L)'
;MELATAPIRWSMDVTYSGYSYSQISGSSDAISTMSVRCSALTDYNVYMQFNGCQGGPLNNQNFPEGNDITLTCNSADMVWNYVVTLNGITYTRRIISVTCQRRCLPTDLPLESGETTTDREIEVTYLMYQTTQIPGTLDTTATMNLQCTADTGFFASMSINEGVEVAENVPPAQTVTISASCSSVDMVWQYTLVSMGVSTTVPLTRVWCQG
;
A
#
# COMPACT_ATOMS: atom_id res chain seq x y z
N MET A 1 36.85 -14.41 7.08
CA MET A 1 35.68 -14.69 6.22
C MET A 1 34.49 -14.05 6.92
N GLU A 2 34.26 -12.77 6.62
CA GLU A 2 33.13 -12.01 7.15
C GLU A 2 31.83 -12.66 6.66
N LEU A 3 31.01 -13.11 7.59
CA LEU A 3 29.61 -13.35 7.34
C LEU A 3 28.97 -11.99 7.16
N ALA A 4 28.70 -11.63 5.90
CA ALA A 4 27.84 -10.50 5.58
C ALA A 4 26.54 -10.65 6.38
N THR A 5 26.32 -9.76 7.33
CA THR A 5 25.01 -9.57 7.95
C THR A 5 24.06 -9.17 6.84
N ALA A 6 23.18 -10.10 6.45
CA ALA A 6 22.01 -9.77 5.65
C ALA A 6 21.29 -8.58 6.32
N PRO A 7 20.86 -7.56 5.55
CA PRO A 7 20.07 -6.48 6.13
C PRO A 7 18.85 -7.12 6.80
N ILE A 8 18.53 -6.64 8.00
CA ILE A 8 17.38 -7.08 8.80
C ILE A 8 16.16 -7.13 7.87
N ARG A 9 15.77 -8.32 7.41
CA ARG A 9 14.50 -8.48 6.73
C ARG A 9 13.44 -8.22 7.79
N TRP A 10 12.71 -7.12 7.61
CA TRP A 10 11.45 -6.81 8.27
C TRP A 10 10.66 -8.11 8.53
N SER A 11 10.49 -8.53 9.79
CA SER A 11 9.79 -9.80 10.05
C SER A 11 8.29 -9.57 9.92
N MET A 12 7.77 -9.77 8.73
CA MET A 12 6.36 -10.05 8.52
C MET A 12 6.14 -11.54 8.76
N ASP A 13 5.10 -11.89 9.51
CA ASP A 13 4.78 -13.28 9.79
C ASP A 13 3.31 -13.60 9.48
N VAL A 14 3.08 -14.84 9.04
CA VAL A 14 1.75 -15.41 8.88
C VAL A 14 1.51 -16.32 10.06
N THR A 15 0.66 -15.91 10.99
CA THR A 15 0.31 -16.73 12.14
C THR A 15 -1.00 -17.48 11.88
N TYR A 16 -0.97 -18.79 12.10
CA TYR A 16 -2.14 -19.67 12.07
C TYR A 16 -2.57 -20.01 13.49
N SER A 17 -3.86 -19.88 13.79
CA SER A 17 -4.39 -20.13 15.14
C SER A 17 -5.84 -20.60 15.12
N GLY A 18 -6.37 -21.00 16.27
CA GLY A 18 -7.80 -21.29 16.42
C GLY A 18 -8.32 -22.43 15.54
N TYR A 19 -7.47 -23.41 15.21
CA TYR A 19 -7.92 -24.57 14.45
C TYR A 19 -8.99 -25.32 15.21
N SER A 20 -10.13 -25.57 14.57
CA SER A 20 -11.22 -26.37 15.14
C SER A 20 -11.91 -27.15 14.03
N TYR A 21 -12.65 -28.21 14.39
CA TYR A 21 -13.47 -28.92 13.43
C TYR A 21 -14.76 -29.45 14.06
N SER A 22 -15.78 -29.63 13.24
CA SER A 22 -17.06 -30.24 13.60
C SER A 22 -17.51 -31.23 12.54
N GLN A 23 -17.99 -32.39 12.97
CA GLN A 23 -18.49 -33.41 12.04
C GLN A 23 -19.84 -32.96 11.44
N ILE A 24 -20.03 -33.22 10.15
CA ILE A 24 -21.29 -32.96 9.46
C ILE A 24 -22.28 -34.07 9.86
N SER A 25 -23.42 -33.66 10.41
CA SER A 25 -24.45 -34.61 10.85
C SER A 25 -24.86 -35.56 9.74
N GLY A 26 -24.80 -36.87 10.00
CA GLY A 26 -25.13 -37.91 9.02
C GLY A 26 -24.04 -38.20 7.98
N SER A 27 -22.85 -37.63 8.11
CA SER A 27 -21.69 -37.93 7.25
C SER A 27 -20.44 -38.31 8.06
N SER A 28 -19.47 -38.97 7.42
CA SER A 28 -18.09 -39.08 7.90
C SER A 28 -17.28 -37.80 7.71
N ASP A 29 -17.83 -36.82 6.98
CA ASP A 29 -17.18 -35.55 6.68
C ASP A 29 -17.22 -34.57 7.86
N ALA A 30 -16.27 -33.63 7.86
CA ALA A 30 -16.15 -32.58 8.86
C ALA A 30 -15.86 -31.22 8.20
N ILE A 31 -16.33 -30.16 8.85
CA ILE A 31 -15.96 -28.80 8.54
C ILE A 31 -14.88 -28.39 9.54
N SER A 32 -13.72 -28.00 9.02
CA SER A 32 -12.62 -27.45 9.80
C SER A 32 -12.55 -25.93 9.58
N THR A 33 -12.16 -25.20 10.61
CA THR A 33 -11.92 -23.76 10.56
C THR A 33 -10.54 -23.44 11.12
N MET A 34 -9.92 -22.37 10.62
CA MET A 34 -8.71 -21.79 11.21
C MET A 34 -8.73 -20.27 11.09
N SER A 35 -8.09 -19.59 12.03
CA SER A 35 -7.79 -18.17 11.93
C SER A 35 -6.39 -17.96 11.34
N VAL A 36 -6.26 -16.99 10.43
CA VAL A 36 -4.98 -16.59 9.82
C VAL A 36 -4.80 -15.10 10.01
N ARG A 37 -3.62 -14.71 10.49
CA ARG A 37 -3.24 -13.32 10.74
C ARG A 37 -1.96 -12.95 10.01
N CYS A 38 -1.92 -11.73 9.47
CA CYS A 38 -0.67 -11.08 9.08
C CYS A 38 -0.25 -10.07 10.15
N SER A 39 1.02 -10.12 10.54
CA SER A 39 1.61 -9.20 11.52
C SER A 39 2.98 -8.68 11.06
N ALA A 40 3.38 -7.51 11.55
CA ALA A 40 4.74 -6.95 11.46
C ALA A 40 5.18 -6.44 12.83
N LEU A 41 6.50 -6.26 13.01
CA LEU A 41 7.10 -6.03 14.33
C LEU A 41 6.71 -4.72 15.03
N THR A 42 6.33 -3.65 14.33
CA THR A 42 5.70 -2.43 14.87
C THR A 42 5.47 -1.42 13.73
N ASP A 43 4.47 -0.54 13.86
CA ASP A 43 4.17 0.65 13.02
C ASP A 43 4.05 0.45 11.50
N TYR A 44 3.96 -0.80 11.03
CA TYR A 44 3.82 -1.11 9.62
C TYR A 44 2.45 -1.67 9.29
N ASN A 45 1.84 -1.04 8.29
CA ASN A 45 0.64 -1.53 7.63
C ASN A 45 0.98 -2.79 6.83
N VAL A 46 0.34 -3.92 7.18
CA VAL A 46 0.57 -5.21 6.53
C VAL A 46 -0.71 -5.72 5.88
N TYR A 47 -0.56 -6.11 4.63
CA TYR A 47 -1.63 -6.64 3.80
C TYR A 47 -1.46 -8.14 3.65
N MET A 48 -2.58 -8.85 3.77
CA MET A 48 -2.64 -10.26 3.48
C MET A 48 -2.89 -10.48 1.99
N GLN A 49 -2.13 -11.40 1.39
CA GLN A 49 -2.24 -11.76 -0.01
C GLN A 49 -2.41 -13.27 -0.17
N PHE A 50 -3.38 -13.65 -1.01
CA PHE A 50 -3.74 -15.03 -1.30
C PHE A 50 -3.07 -15.54 -2.59
N ASN A 51 -2.63 -16.80 -2.55
CA ASN A 51 -2.22 -17.60 -3.70
C ASN A 51 -1.17 -16.94 -4.61
N GLY A 52 -0.23 -16.18 -4.04
CA GLY A 52 0.77 -15.47 -4.84
C GLY A 52 0.12 -14.46 -5.79
N CYS A 53 -0.50 -13.43 -5.21
CA CYS A 53 -1.00 -12.23 -5.91
C CYS A 53 -2.38 -12.27 -6.53
N GLN A 54 -3.23 -13.18 -6.08
CA GLN A 54 -4.65 -13.17 -6.48
C GLN A 54 -5.49 -12.14 -5.70
N GLY A 55 -4.87 -11.19 -5.02
CA GLY A 55 -5.52 -10.24 -4.11
C GLY A 55 -5.53 -10.75 -2.66
N GLY A 56 -6.26 -10.05 -1.80
CA GLY A 56 -6.35 -10.34 -0.37
C GLY A 56 -7.78 -10.47 0.13
N PRO A 57 -7.98 -10.54 1.45
CA PRO A 57 -9.29 -10.45 2.07
C PRO A 57 -9.99 -9.16 1.64
N LEU A 58 -11.30 -9.21 1.37
CA LEU A 58 -12.06 -8.03 0.95
C LEU A 58 -12.10 -6.94 2.02
N ASN A 59 -12.13 -7.32 3.30
CA ASN A 59 -12.05 -6.40 4.43
C ASN A 59 -10.67 -5.78 4.66
N ASN A 60 -9.63 -6.29 3.99
CA ASN A 60 -8.25 -5.81 4.09
C ASN A 60 -7.83 -4.95 2.87
N GLN A 61 -8.79 -4.45 2.09
CA GLN A 61 -8.49 -3.61 0.92
C GLN A 61 -8.20 -2.15 1.29
N ASN A 62 -8.80 -1.62 2.36
CA ASN A 62 -8.75 -0.19 2.71
C ASN A 62 -8.21 0.11 4.13
N PHE A 63 -8.13 -0.86 5.04
CA PHE A 63 -7.66 -0.64 6.42
C PHE A 63 -6.75 -1.81 6.90
N PRO A 64 -5.43 -1.57 7.07
CA PRO A 64 -4.40 -2.62 7.09
C PRO A 64 -3.91 -3.13 8.47
N GLU A 65 -4.68 -2.98 9.54
CA GLU A 65 -4.24 -3.51 10.84
C GLU A 65 -5.01 -4.76 11.26
N GLY A 66 -4.26 -5.85 11.48
CA GLY A 66 -4.65 -6.90 12.44
C GLY A 66 -5.88 -7.75 12.12
N ASN A 67 -6.39 -7.73 10.89
CA ASN A 67 -7.58 -8.49 10.56
C ASN A 67 -7.25 -9.99 10.43
N ASP A 68 -7.58 -10.72 11.50
CA ASP A 68 -7.73 -12.17 11.47
C ASP A 68 -8.80 -12.53 10.43
N ILE A 69 -8.46 -13.44 9.52
CA ILE A 69 -9.45 -14.06 8.64
C ILE A 69 -9.72 -15.48 9.07
N THR A 70 -10.95 -15.92 8.87
CA THR A 70 -11.31 -17.32 9.05
C THR A 70 -11.26 -18.04 7.71
N LEU A 71 -10.50 -19.13 7.64
CA LEU A 71 -10.57 -20.09 6.55
C LEU A 71 -11.43 -21.27 6.98
N THR A 72 -12.17 -21.83 6.02
CA THR A 72 -13.00 -23.02 6.22
C THR A 72 -12.58 -24.12 5.24
N CYS A 73 -12.59 -25.36 5.68
CA CYS A 73 -12.28 -26.52 4.85
C CYS A 73 -13.31 -27.62 5.09
N ASN A 74 -13.89 -28.13 4.02
CA ASN A 74 -14.69 -29.35 4.07
C ASN A 74 -13.76 -30.55 3.79
N SER A 75 -13.77 -31.55 4.66
CA SER A 75 -12.93 -32.75 4.49
C SER A 75 -13.26 -33.56 3.23
N ALA A 76 -14.44 -33.39 2.64
CA ALA A 76 -14.81 -34.02 1.36
C ALA A 76 -13.99 -33.46 0.19
N ASP A 77 -13.78 -32.14 0.16
CA ASP A 77 -13.08 -31.45 -0.93
C ASP A 77 -11.60 -31.27 -0.63
N MET A 78 -11.21 -31.30 0.65
CA MET A 78 -9.85 -31.04 1.14
C MET A 78 -9.27 -29.69 0.65
N VAL A 79 -10.14 -28.69 0.53
CA VAL A 79 -9.78 -27.34 0.07
C VAL A 79 -10.12 -26.31 1.14
N TRP A 80 -9.11 -25.52 1.52
CA TRP A 80 -9.32 -24.32 2.34
C TRP A 80 -9.91 -23.19 1.51
N ASN A 81 -10.95 -22.56 2.04
CA ASN A 81 -11.66 -21.45 1.43
C ASN A 81 -11.73 -20.27 2.39
N TYR A 82 -11.49 -19.08 1.88
CA TYR A 82 -11.93 -17.84 2.50
C TYR A 82 -13.36 -17.57 2.03
N VAL A 83 -14.28 -17.45 2.98
CA VAL A 83 -15.70 -17.19 2.71
C VAL A 83 -16.10 -15.92 3.46
N VAL A 84 -16.64 -14.93 2.73
CA VAL A 84 -17.11 -13.67 3.32
C VAL A 84 -18.41 -13.26 2.67
N THR A 85 -19.35 -12.73 3.47
CA THR A 85 -20.61 -12.17 2.96
C THR A 85 -20.56 -10.65 3.08
N LEU A 86 -20.69 -9.95 1.95
CA LEU A 86 -20.69 -8.48 1.86
C LEU A 86 -21.95 -8.03 1.13
N ASN A 87 -22.72 -7.13 1.74
CA ASN A 87 -23.98 -6.62 1.20
C ASN A 87 -24.93 -7.75 0.72
N GLY A 88 -24.96 -8.87 1.46
CA GLY A 88 -25.79 -10.04 1.14
C GLY A 88 -25.23 -10.98 0.07
N ILE A 89 -24.06 -10.67 -0.52
CA ILE A 89 -23.39 -11.51 -1.52
C ILE A 89 -22.27 -12.29 -0.85
N THR A 90 -22.28 -13.62 -1.00
CA THR A 90 -21.21 -14.49 -0.50
C THR A 90 -20.11 -14.65 -1.54
N TYR A 91 -18.90 -14.25 -1.17
CA TYR A 91 -17.68 -14.45 -1.93
C TYR A 91 -16.92 -15.63 -1.34
N THR A 92 -16.60 -16.60 -2.20
CA THR A 92 -15.80 -17.76 -1.84
C THR A 92 -14.53 -17.75 -2.66
N ARG A 93 -13.40 -17.94 -1.98
CA ARG A 93 -12.08 -18.02 -2.62
C ARG A 93 -11.29 -19.17 -2.06
N ARG A 94 -10.83 -20.05 -2.94
CA ARG A 94 -9.88 -21.10 -2.60
C ARG A 94 -8.55 -20.51 -2.16
N ILE A 95 -8.00 -21.02 -1.06
CA ILE A 95 -6.72 -20.62 -0.48
C ILE A 95 -5.74 -21.79 -0.55
N ILE A 96 -4.58 -21.53 -1.11
CA ILE A 96 -3.44 -22.43 -1.29
C ILE A 96 -2.25 -21.91 -0.48
N SER A 97 -2.05 -20.58 -0.51
CA SER A 97 -1.03 -19.91 0.28
C SER A 97 -1.53 -18.57 0.78
N VAL A 98 -1.01 -18.16 1.93
CA VAL A 98 -1.19 -16.83 2.50
C VAL A 98 0.19 -16.22 2.67
N THR A 99 0.35 -14.98 2.26
CA THR A 99 1.59 -14.22 2.41
C THR A 99 1.26 -12.82 2.94
N CYS A 100 2.21 -12.23 3.64
CA CYS A 100 2.08 -10.88 4.17
C CYS A 100 2.98 -9.92 3.38
N GLN A 101 2.46 -8.72 3.09
CA GLN A 101 3.13 -7.72 2.27
C GLN A 101 2.96 -6.34 2.88
N ARG A 102 3.96 -5.48 2.71
CA ARG A 102 3.82 -4.04 2.96
C ARG A 102 3.43 -3.33 1.66
N ARG A 103 2.82 -2.16 1.80
CA ARG A 103 2.51 -1.26 0.68
C ARG A 103 2.72 0.17 1.14
N CYS A 104 3.18 1.01 0.23
CA CYS A 104 3.25 2.44 0.48
C CYS A 104 1.85 3.03 0.46
N LEU A 105 1.47 3.75 1.51
CA LEU A 105 0.23 4.50 1.55
C LEU A 105 0.46 5.97 1.15
N PRO A 106 -0.53 6.65 0.56
CA PRO A 106 -0.45 8.09 0.33
C PRO A 106 -0.16 8.87 1.61
N THR A 107 -0.74 8.43 2.74
CA THR A 107 -0.58 9.03 4.06
C THR A 107 0.81 8.86 4.67
N ASP A 108 1.66 8.00 4.10
CA ASP A 108 3.05 7.85 4.54
C ASP A 108 3.92 9.04 4.08
N LEU A 109 3.42 9.88 3.17
CA LEU A 109 4.05 11.12 2.74
C LEU A 109 3.34 12.33 3.38
N PRO A 110 4.02 13.10 4.24
CA PRO A 110 3.49 14.36 4.74
C PRO A 110 3.20 15.35 3.60
N LEU A 111 1.93 15.73 3.47
CA LEU A 111 1.47 16.80 2.61
C LEU A 111 1.18 18.00 3.49
N GLU A 112 2.02 19.00 3.38
CA GLU A 112 1.93 20.22 4.16
C GLU A 112 1.34 21.35 3.31
N SER A 113 0.80 22.30 4.03
CA SER A 113 0.39 23.59 3.53
C SER A 113 1.53 24.57 3.94
N GLY A 114 2.00 25.42 3.02
CA GLY A 114 3.31 26.12 3.12
C GLY A 114 3.50 26.99 4.39
N GLU A 115 4.76 27.18 4.82
CA GLU A 115 5.09 27.93 6.06
C GLU A 115 4.50 29.36 6.06
N THR A 116 3.68 29.63 7.08
CA THR A 116 2.94 30.86 7.25
C THR A 116 3.86 32.05 7.55
N THR A 117 4.17 32.87 6.54
CA THR A 117 4.48 34.28 6.83
C THR A 117 3.82 35.32 5.92
N THR A 118 3.44 35.06 4.67
CA THR A 118 2.72 36.09 3.86
C THR A 118 2.00 35.67 2.57
N ASP A 119 2.10 34.43 2.07
CA ASP A 119 1.60 34.08 0.73
C ASP A 119 0.56 32.95 0.75
N ARG A 120 -0.29 32.90 -0.27
CA ARG A 120 -1.51 32.08 -0.31
C ARG A 120 -1.15 30.60 -0.24
N GLU A 121 -1.41 30.00 0.90
CA GLU A 121 -1.22 28.59 1.15
C GLU A 121 -2.16 27.76 0.25
N ILE A 122 -1.59 26.81 -0.51
CA ILE A 122 -2.36 25.91 -1.37
C ILE A 122 -2.22 24.50 -0.84
N GLU A 123 -3.35 23.87 -0.55
CA GLU A 123 -3.41 22.45 -0.17
C GLU A 123 -2.85 21.57 -1.29
N VAL A 124 -1.95 20.65 -0.93
CA VAL A 124 -1.50 19.58 -1.80
C VAL A 124 -2.40 18.37 -1.59
N THR A 125 -2.99 17.89 -2.67
CA THR A 125 -3.83 16.70 -2.68
C THR A 125 -3.15 15.57 -3.45
N TYR A 126 -3.42 14.32 -3.08
CA TYR A 126 -3.02 13.16 -3.88
C TYR A 126 -4.22 12.65 -4.68
N LEU A 127 -3.95 12.19 -5.91
CA LEU A 127 -4.93 11.66 -6.84
C LEU A 127 -4.37 10.44 -7.55
N MET A 128 -5.24 9.62 -8.13
CA MET A 128 -4.87 8.46 -8.95
C MET A 128 -3.90 7.49 -8.24
N TYR A 129 -4.03 7.35 -6.92
CA TYR A 129 -3.28 6.35 -6.17
C TYR A 129 -3.63 4.94 -6.66
N GLN A 130 -2.62 4.20 -7.07
CA GLN A 130 -2.74 2.82 -7.49
C GLN A 130 -1.52 2.02 -7.07
N THR A 131 -1.69 0.70 -6.94
CA THR A 131 -0.60 -0.23 -6.63
C THR A 131 -0.54 -1.31 -7.69
N THR A 132 0.67 -1.59 -8.15
CA THR A 132 0.95 -2.63 -9.15
C THR A 132 1.99 -3.58 -8.59
N GLN A 133 1.90 -4.85 -8.94
CA GLN A 133 2.88 -5.83 -8.50
C GLN A 133 4.12 -5.79 -9.40
N ILE A 134 5.31 -5.93 -8.80
CA ILE A 134 6.55 -6.13 -9.54
C ILE A 134 6.57 -7.60 -10.04
N PRO A 135 6.60 -7.84 -11.36
CA PRO A 135 6.51 -9.18 -11.93
C PRO A 135 7.53 -10.15 -11.35
N GLY A 136 7.06 -11.35 -10.97
CA GLY A 136 7.91 -12.41 -10.41
C GLY A 136 8.29 -12.23 -8.94
N THR A 137 7.79 -11.19 -8.26
CA THR A 137 8.05 -10.94 -6.84
C THR A 137 6.76 -10.76 -6.05
N LEU A 138 6.85 -10.75 -4.72
CA LEU A 138 5.74 -10.32 -3.86
C LEU A 138 5.74 -8.80 -3.62
N ASP A 139 6.66 -8.07 -4.26
CA ASP A 139 6.79 -6.64 -4.07
C ASP A 139 5.82 -5.87 -4.97
N THR A 140 5.52 -4.65 -4.57
CA THR A 140 4.58 -3.76 -5.26
C THR A 140 5.20 -2.39 -5.48
N THR A 141 4.79 -1.73 -6.55
CA THR A 141 5.05 -0.32 -6.81
C THR A 141 3.73 0.44 -6.72
N ALA A 142 3.68 1.37 -5.77
CA ALA A 142 2.63 2.36 -5.65
C ALA A 142 2.96 3.59 -6.50
N THR A 143 1.95 4.20 -7.13
CA THR A 143 2.08 5.48 -7.82
C THR A 143 0.92 6.38 -7.44
N MET A 144 1.17 7.68 -7.30
CA MET A 144 0.14 8.71 -7.12
C MET A 144 0.56 10.01 -7.80
N ASN A 145 -0.40 10.85 -8.13
CA ASN A 145 -0.16 12.21 -8.55
C ASN A 145 -0.38 13.16 -7.38
N LEU A 146 0.58 14.04 -7.12
CA LEU A 146 0.44 15.11 -6.15
C LEU A 146 0.09 16.39 -6.91
N GLN A 147 -0.96 17.07 -6.50
CA GLN A 147 -1.50 18.22 -7.21
C GLN A 147 -1.82 19.36 -6.24
N CYS A 148 -1.47 20.58 -6.63
CA CYS A 148 -1.96 21.81 -6.03
C CYS A 148 -2.44 22.77 -7.12
N THR A 149 -3.43 23.61 -6.81
CA THR A 149 -4.02 24.57 -7.75
C THR A 149 -4.24 25.91 -7.08
N ALA A 150 -3.66 26.97 -7.64
CA ALA A 150 -3.81 28.34 -7.19
C ALA A 150 -5.16 28.94 -7.63
N ASP A 151 -5.56 30.01 -6.95
CA ASP A 151 -6.71 30.82 -7.34
C ASP A 151 -6.56 31.37 -8.77
N THR A 152 -7.69 31.67 -9.41
CA THR A 152 -7.72 32.28 -10.75
C THR A 152 -6.87 33.55 -10.80
N GLY A 153 -5.90 33.57 -11.72
CA GLY A 153 -4.97 34.69 -11.91
C GLY A 153 -3.66 34.59 -11.13
N PHE A 154 -3.47 33.51 -10.34
CA PHE A 154 -2.24 33.22 -9.60
C PHE A 154 -1.54 31.97 -10.16
N PHE A 155 -0.28 31.77 -9.76
CA PHE A 155 0.54 30.64 -10.18
C PHE A 155 0.89 29.79 -8.95
N ALA A 156 0.69 28.48 -9.05
CA ALA A 156 1.13 27.56 -8.02
C ALA A 156 2.64 27.26 -8.18
N SER A 157 3.33 27.14 -7.05
CA SER A 157 4.72 26.66 -6.96
C SER A 157 4.77 25.54 -5.94
N MET A 158 5.11 24.33 -6.38
CA MET A 158 5.26 23.17 -5.51
C MET A 158 6.72 22.95 -5.14
N SER A 159 6.97 22.71 -3.86
CA SER A 159 8.31 22.41 -3.34
C SER A 159 8.30 21.10 -2.57
N ILE A 160 9.43 20.39 -2.61
CA ILE A 160 9.65 19.12 -1.90
C ILE A 160 10.81 19.24 -0.91
N ASN A 161 10.78 18.43 0.15
CA ASN A 161 11.83 18.32 1.16
C ASN A 161 12.27 19.66 1.78
N GLU A 162 13.54 20.06 1.69
CA GLU A 162 14.07 21.31 2.28
C GLU A 162 14.02 22.51 1.31
N GLY A 163 13.02 22.56 0.43
CA GLY A 163 12.73 23.71 -0.43
C GLY A 163 13.15 23.51 -1.88
N VAL A 164 13.24 22.24 -2.32
CA VAL A 164 13.58 21.92 -3.70
C VAL A 164 12.35 22.17 -4.57
N GLU A 165 12.46 23.12 -5.49
CA GLU A 165 11.41 23.38 -6.50
C GLU A 165 11.33 22.22 -7.49
N VAL A 166 10.11 21.81 -7.81
CA VAL A 166 9.88 20.78 -8.83
C VAL A 166 9.96 21.37 -10.23
N ALA A 167 10.34 20.56 -11.21
CA ALA A 167 10.52 21.04 -12.58
C ALA A 167 9.20 21.52 -13.21
N GLU A 168 8.08 20.96 -12.74
CA GLU A 168 6.73 21.26 -13.21
C GLU A 168 6.24 22.66 -12.81
N ASN A 169 6.98 23.40 -11.99
CA ASN A 169 6.74 24.82 -11.76
C ASN A 169 7.10 25.69 -12.98
N VAL A 170 7.76 25.12 -14.01
CA VAL A 170 8.19 25.84 -15.21
C VAL A 170 7.54 25.26 -16.48
N PRO A 171 6.83 26.07 -17.27
CA PRO A 171 6.50 27.48 -17.02
C PRO A 171 5.53 27.65 -15.83
N PRO A 172 5.45 28.86 -15.22
CA PRO A 172 4.49 29.12 -14.16
C PRO A 172 3.07 28.73 -14.57
N ALA A 173 2.45 27.87 -13.77
CA ALA A 173 1.15 27.28 -14.05
C ALA A 173 0.21 27.51 -12.86
N GLN A 174 -1.10 27.64 -13.14
CA GLN A 174 -2.09 27.72 -12.08
C GLN A 174 -2.20 26.38 -11.33
N THR A 175 -1.94 25.27 -12.01
CA THR A 175 -1.97 23.91 -11.45
C THR A 175 -0.61 23.27 -11.66
N VAL A 176 -0.02 22.77 -10.57
CA VAL A 176 1.19 21.95 -10.61
C VAL A 176 0.82 20.52 -10.27
N THR A 177 1.32 19.56 -11.03
CA THR A 177 1.10 18.13 -10.79
C THR A 177 2.40 17.38 -10.98
N ILE A 178 2.83 16.64 -9.95
CA ILE A 178 4.00 15.75 -10.01
C ILE A 178 3.58 14.30 -9.84
N SER A 179 4.35 13.39 -10.42
CA SER A 179 4.17 11.94 -10.21
C SER A 179 5.11 11.44 -9.13
N ALA A 180 4.55 10.80 -8.10
CA ALA A 180 5.30 10.13 -7.05
C ALA A 180 5.17 8.61 -7.21
N SER A 181 6.25 7.89 -6.91
CA SER A 181 6.29 6.43 -6.94
C SER A 181 6.94 5.88 -5.68
N CYS A 182 6.52 4.71 -5.21
CA CYS A 182 7.09 4.08 -4.03
C CYS A 182 7.10 2.56 -4.19
N SER A 183 8.25 1.94 -3.95
CA SER A 183 8.41 0.49 -3.94
C SER A 183 8.16 -0.07 -2.54
N SER A 184 7.46 -1.20 -2.41
CA SER A 184 7.30 -1.89 -1.12
C SER A 184 8.61 -2.49 -0.59
N VAL A 185 9.66 -2.51 -1.40
CA VAL A 185 11.02 -2.90 -0.99
C VAL A 185 11.65 -1.82 -0.14
N ASP A 186 11.58 -0.57 -0.61
CA ASP A 186 12.29 0.56 0.00
C ASP A 186 11.40 1.37 0.94
N MET A 187 10.08 1.34 0.70
CA MET A 187 9.06 2.03 1.50
C MET A 187 9.31 3.54 1.62
N VAL A 188 9.84 4.14 0.55
CA VAL A 188 10.11 5.58 0.42
C VAL A 188 9.44 6.09 -0.84
N TRP A 189 8.62 7.14 -0.70
CA TRP A 189 8.06 7.87 -1.84
C TRP A 189 9.16 8.62 -2.57
N GLN A 190 9.12 8.61 -3.90
CA GLN A 190 10.15 9.17 -4.77
C GLN A 190 9.49 9.98 -5.88
N TYR A 191 10.05 11.16 -6.13
CA TYR A 191 9.81 11.95 -7.32
C TYR A 191 10.94 11.68 -8.31
N THR A 192 10.60 11.42 -9.58
CA THR A 192 11.60 11.21 -10.63
C THR A 192 11.42 12.22 -11.73
N LEU A 193 12.47 13.00 -11.97
CA LEU A 193 12.57 13.96 -13.06
C LEU A 193 13.39 13.34 -14.20
N VAL A 194 12.91 13.45 -15.43
CA VAL A 194 13.70 13.10 -16.63
C VAL A 194 14.09 14.39 -17.36
N SER A 195 15.39 14.70 -17.39
CA SER A 195 15.93 15.86 -18.10
C SER A 195 17.03 15.43 -19.07
N MET A 196 16.90 15.80 -20.34
CA MET A 196 17.82 15.41 -21.42
C MET A 196 18.11 13.88 -21.49
N GLY A 197 17.13 13.05 -21.14
CA GLY A 197 17.28 11.59 -21.11
C GLY A 197 17.97 11.03 -19.85
N VAL A 198 18.31 11.88 -18.88
CA VAL A 198 18.85 11.48 -17.58
C VAL A 198 17.73 11.54 -16.54
N SER A 199 17.53 10.44 -15.82
CA SER A 199 16.59 10.37 -14.71
C SER A 199 17.28 10.73 -13.40
N THR A 200 16.75 11.74 -12.70
CA THR A 200 17.13 12.10 -11.34
C THR A 200 15.99 11.74 -10.42
N THR A 201 16.26 10.90 -9.42
CA THR A 201 15.28 10.47 -8.43
C THR A 201 15.58 11.12 -7.09
N VAL A 202 14.56 11.73 -6.50
CA VAL A 202 14.62 12.42 -5.21
C VAL A 202 13.66 11.73 -4.24
N PRO A 203 14.12 11.27 -3.06
CA PRO A 203 13.22 10.75 -2.04
C PRO A 203 12.36 11.90 -1.49
N LEU A 204 11.08 11.66 -1.29
CA LEU A 204 10.11 12.62 -0.76
C LEU A 204 9.95 12.37 0.74
N THR A 205 10.24 13.40 1.54
CA THR A 205 9.99 13.41 2.99
C THR A 205 8.87 14.38 3.37
N ARG A 206 8.62 15.40 2.54
CA ARG A 206 7.50 16.35 2.65
C ARG A 206 7.25 17.05 1.32
N VAL A 207 6.01 17.48 1.09
CA VAL A 207 5.60 18.25 -0.10
C VAL A 207 4.64 19.36 0.33
N TRP A 208 4.84 20.57 -0.19
CA TRP A 208 3.94 21.71 0.03
C TRP A 208 3.85 22.58 -1.22
N CYS A 209 2.87 23.49 -1.22
CA CYS A 209 2.62 24.36 -2.35
C CYS A 209 2.18 25.77 -1.90
N GLN A 210 2.53 26.76 -2.72
CA GLN A 210 2.26 28.19 -2.50
C GLN A 210 1.76 28.85 -3.79
N GLY A 211 0.97 29.93 -3.67
CA GLY A 211 0.33 30.65 -4.78
C GLY A 211 0.66 32.13 -4.87
#